data_AF-A0A3D1ZBC8-F1
#
_entry.id   AF-A0A3D1ZBC8-F1
#
_cell.length_a   1.000
_cell.length_b   1.000
_cell.length_c   1.000
_cell.angle_alpha   90.00
_cell.angle_beta   90.00
_cell.angle_gamma   90.00
#
_symmetry.space_group_name_H-M   'P 1'
#
loop_
_entity.id
_entity.type
_entity.pdbx_description
1 polymer ?
#
loop_
_entity_poly.entity_id
_entity_poly.type
_entity_poly.pdbx_seq_one_letter_code
_entity_poly.pdbx_strand_id
1 'polypeptide(L)'
;MELLEFATEMFKEYAGRLYGYLDGLTEDELNWRPNAETNSIAFIMWHTARVEDRWFQIFCQDKPDLWTSGRWFEKLGMDENQSAVSLTAD
;
A
#
# COMPACT_ATOMS: atom_id res chain seq x y z
N MET A 1 -8.23 -20.93 18.03
CA MET A 1 -7.92 -20.22 16.78
C MET A 1 -6.46 -20.45 16.49
N GLU A 2 -6.16 -21.02 15.34
CA GLU A 2 -4.78 -21.26 14.89
C GLU A 2 -4.11 -19.94 14.45
N LEU A 3 -2.77 -19.87 14.48
CA LEU A 3 -2.05 -18.63 14.12
C LEU A 3 -2.38 -18.13 12.71
N LEU A 4 -2.48 -19.06 11.75
CA LEU A 4 -2.81 -18.72 10.37
C LEU A 4 -4.22 -18.17 10.23
N GLU A 5 -5.17 -18.74 10.97
CA GLU A 5 -6.56 -18.30 11.01
C GLU A 5 -6.65 -16.89 11.61
N PHE A 6 -6.02 -16.67 12.77
CA PHE A 6 -5.93 -15.36 13.40
C PHE A 6 -5.32 -14.31 12.47
N ALA A 7 -4.16 -14.58 11.88
CA ALA A 7 -3.50 -13.62 10.98
C ALA A 7 -4.40 -13.28 9.78
N THR A 8 -5.05 -14.29 9.19
CA THR A 8 -5.95 -14.10 8.05
C THR A 8 -7.17 -13.25 8.42
N GLU A 9 -7.76 -13.48 9.59
CA GLU A 9 -8.88 -12.66 10.08
C GLU A 9 -8.45 -11.21 10.33
N MET A 10 -7.28 -10.99 10.92
CA MET A 10 -6.72 -9.65 11.13
C MET A 10 -6.53 -8.88 9.82
N PHE A 11 -5.96 -9.51 8.78
CA PHE A 11 -5.81 -8.86 7.47
C PHE A 11 -7.15 -8.53 6.82
N LYS A 12 -8.16 -9.41 6.95
CA LYS A 12 -9.51 -9.13 6.45
C LYS A 12 -10.16 -7.96 7.18
N GLU A 13 -10.03 -7.89 8.50
CA GLU A 13 -10.55 -6.80 9.32
C GLU A 13 -9.88 -5.46 8.95
N TYR A 14 -8.55 -5.47 8.79
CA TYR A 14 -7.79 -4.28 8.39
C TYR A 14 -8.16 -3.80 6.98
N ALA A 15 -8.29 -4.72 6.02
CA ALA A 15 -8.78 -4.37 4.68
C ALA A 15 -10.18 -3.76 4.76
N GLY A 16 -11.09 -4.36 5.53
CA GLY A 16 -12.45 -3.82 5.71
C GLY A 16 -12.47 -2.41 6.31
N ARG A 17 -11.64 -2.15 7.33
CA ARG A 17 -11.49 -0.81 7.92
C ARG A 17 -10.90 0.19 6.93
N LEU A 18 -9.86 -0.20 6.20
CA LEU A 18 -9.23 0.64 5.19
C LEU A 18 -10.26 1.09 4.16
N TYR A 19 -11.02 0.15 3.57
CA TYR A 19 -12.07 0.50 2.62
C TYR A 19 -13.16 1.38 3.24
N GLY A 20 -13.54 1.13 4.49
CA GLY A 20 -14.49 1.97 5.22
C GLY A 20 -13.98 3.41 5.46
N TYR A 21 -12.68 3.60 5.65
CA TYR A 21 -12.07 4.94 5.81
C TYR A 21 -11.92 5.69 4.49
N LEU A 22 -11.82 4.97 3.37
CA LEU A 22 -11.73 5.54 2.04
C LEU A 22 -13.09 5.85 1.43
N ASP A 23 -14.16 5.26 1.96
CA ASP A 23 -15.52 5.44 1.45
C ASP A 23 -15.95 6.91 1.51
N GLY A 24 -16.43 7.42 0.39
CA GLY A 24 -16.88 8.80 0.24
C GLY A 24 -15.79 9.87 0.09
N LEU A 25 -14.49 9.53 0.17
CA LEU A 25 -13.42 10.48 -0.11
C LEU A 25 -13.28 10.76 -1.61
N THR A 26 -13.11 12.02 -1.95
CA THR A 26 -12.77 12.47 -3.31
C THR A 26 -11.29 12.29 -3.61
N GLU A 27 -10.91 12.31 -4.90
CA GLU A 27 -9.50 12.25 -5.31
C GLU A 27 -8.68 13.42 -4.75
N ASP A 28 -9.27 14.62 -4.65
CA ASP A 28 -8.61 15.79 -4.07
C ASP A 28 -8.32 15.58 -2.58
N GLU A 29 -9.26 15.01 -1.82
CA GLU A 29 -9.07 14.70 -0.40
C GLU A 29 -8.04 13.57 -0.19
N LEU A 30 -8.03 12.57 -1.08
CA LEU A 30 -7.06 11.48 -1.04
C LEU A 30 -5.62 11.99 -1.29
N ASN A 31 -5.47 13.00 -2.14
CA ASN A 31 -4.18 13.59 -2.49
C ASN A 31 -3.79 14.80 -1.63
N TRP A 32 -4.71 15.32 -0.82
CA TRP A 32 -4.45 16.46 0.06
C TRP A 32 -3.38 16.16 1.11
N ARG A 33 -2.58 17.17 1.43
CA ARG A 33 -1.50 17.11 2.42
C ARG A 33 -1.54 18.37 3.29
N PRO A 34 -1.48 18.26 4.63
CA PRO A 34 -1.37 19.43 5.52
C PRO A 34 -0.14 20.30 5.27
N ASN A 35 1.00 19.68 4.93
CA ASN A 35 2.26 20.35 4.60
C ASN A 35 3.16 19.46 3.72
N ALA A 36 4.31 19.99 3.29
CA ALA A 36 5.25 19.29 2.40
C ALA A 36 5.90 18.03 3.02
N GLU A 37 5.94 17.93 4.34
CA GLU A 37 6.56 16.81 5.08
C GLU A 37 5.57 15.69 5.41
N THR A 38 4.26 15.96 5.36
CA THR A 38 3.19 14.97 5.66
C THR A 38 2.81 14.18 4.42
N ASN A 39 2.65 12.86 4.47
CA ASN A 39 2.14 12.10 3.33
C ASN A 39 0.62 12.26 3.13
N SER A 40 0.15 12.09 1.89
CA SER A 40 -1.29 12.05 1.58
C SER A 40 -1.91 10.70 1.97
N ILE A 41 -3.23 10.64 2.04
CA ILE A 41 -3.96 9.38 2.32
C ILE A 41 -3.68 8.37 1.20
N ALA A 42 -3.71 8.81 -0.06
CA ALA A 42 -3.39 7.96 -1.22
C ALA A 42 -2.00 7.35 -1.13
N PHE A 43 -1.00 8.13 -0.69
CA PHE A 43 0.35 7.60 -0.49
C PHE A 43 0.40 6.57 0.62
N ILE A 44 -0.22 6.83 1.77
CA ILE A 44 -0.21 5.91 2.90
C ILE A 44 -0.84 4.57 2.48
N MET A 45 -1.96 4.59 1.75
CA MET A 45 -2.58 3.39 1.21
C MET A 45 -1.63 2.63 0.27
N TRP A 46 -1.04 3.32 -0.70
CA TRP A 46 -0.09 2.72 -1.64
C TRP A 46 1.15 2.15 -0.93
N HIS A 47 1.69 2.89 0.04
CA HIS A 47 2.83 2.48 0.87
C HIS A 47 2.52 1.18 1.63
N THR A 48 1.37 1.11 2.31
CA THR A 48 0.96 -0.09 3.05
C THR A 48 0.89 -1.29 2.11
N ALA A 49 0.26 -1.15 0.94
CA ALA A 49 0.18 -2.22 -0.04
C ALA A 49 1.58 -2.65 -0.57
N ARG A 50 2.50 -1.70 -0.82
CA ARG A 50 3.88 -1.99 -1.23
C ARG A 50 4.67 -2.73 -0.16
N VAL A 51 4.50 -2.36 1.11
CA VAL A 51 5.17 -3.02 2.23
C VAL A 51 4.64 -4.44 2.42
N GLU A 52 3.31 -4.63 2.41
CA GLU A 52 2.69 -5.94 2.51
C GLU A 52 3.11 -6.88 1.37
N ASP A 53 3.10 -6.39 0.13
CA ASP A 53 3.57 -7.13 -1.06
C ASP A 53 5.00 -7.66 -0.86
N ARG A 54 5.93 -6.80 -0.42
CA ARG A 54 7.32 -7.20 -0.18
C ARG A 54 7.46 -8.20 0.97
N TRP A 55 6.73 -8.02 2.07
CA TRP A 55 6.73 -8.98 3.19
C TRP A 55 6.28 -10.37 2.75
N PHE A 56 5.15 -10.47 2.07
CA PHE A 56 4.62 -11.77 1.69
C PHE A 56 5.37 -12.41 0.52
N GLN A 57 5.68 -11.64 -0.53
CA GLN A 57 6.29 -12.20 -1.72
C GLN A 57 7.78 -12.47 -1.50
N ILE A 58 8.54 -11.45 -1.11
CA ILE A 58 9.99 -11.57 -1.02
C ILE A 58 10.36 -12.31 0.27
N PHE A 59 9.94 -11.81 1.43
CA PHE A 59 10.46 -12.32 2.70
C PHE A 59 9.84 -13.65 3.13
N CYS A 60 8.53 -13.85 2.95
CA CYS A 60 7.87 -15.11 3.35
C CYS A 60 7.94 -16.21 2.29
N GLN A 61 8.01 -15.85 1.00
CA GLN A 61 7.87 -16.82 -0.09
C GLN A 61 9.08 -16.90 -1.04
N ASP A 62 10.06 -16.01 -0.91
CA ASP A 62 11.21 -15.90 -1.83
C ASP A 62 10.80 -15.77 -3.31
N LYS A 63 9.81 -14.90 -3.57
CA LYS A 63 9.26 -14.58 -4.89
C LYS A 63 9.45 -13.11 -5.23
N PRO A 64 9.52 -12.75 -6.53
CA PRO A 64 9.41 -11.37 -6.96
C PRO A 64 8.14 -10.71 -6.40
N ASP A 65 8.25 -9.44 -6.02
CA ASP A 65 7.10 -8.66 -5.58
C ASP A 65 6.10 -8.46 -6.73
N LEU A 66 4.83 -8.27 -6.39
CA LEU A 66 3.77 -8.06 -7.37
C LEU A 66 3.94 -6.73 -8.08
N TRP A 67 4.55 -5.73 -7.44
CA TRP A 67 4.86 -4.45 -8.07
C TRP A 67 5.55 -4.60 -9.42
N THR A 68 6.66 -5.33 -9.46
CA THR A 68 7.38 -5.61 -10.70
C THR A 68 6.73 -6.75 -11.49
N SER A 69 6.49 -7.91 -10.87
CA SER A 69 6.02 -9.10 -11.60
C SER A 69 4.60 -8.96 -12.17
N GLY A 70 3.75 -8.19 -11.50
CA GLY A 70 2.38 -7.87 -11.91
C GLY A 70 2.22 -6.54 -12.65
N ARG A 71 3.34 -5.86 -12.96
CA ARG A 71 3.41 -4.57 -13.65
C ARG A 71 2.48 -3.50 -13.05
N TRP A 72 2.40 -3.44 -11.72
CA TRP A 72 1.56 -2.43 -11.05
C TRP A 72 2.11 -1.02 -11.21
N PHE A 73 3.42 -0.86 -11.36
CA PHE A 73 4.05 0.43 -11.68
C PHE A 73 3.44 1.07 -12.93
N GLU A 74 3.22 0.29 -13.98
CA GLU A 74 2.62 0.76 -15.24
C GLU A 74 1.14 1.12 -15.05
N LYS A 75 0.39 0.29 -14.32
CA LYS A 75 -1.05 0.54 -14.06
C LYS A 75 -1.29 1.83 -13.28
N LEU A 76 -0.33 2.22 -12.45
CA LEU A 76 -0.38 3.42 -11.63
C LEU A 76 0.44 4.58 -12.20
N GLY A 77 1.07 4.40 -13.37
CA GLY A 77 1.89 5.44 -14.02
C GLY A 77 3.11 5.86 -13.22
N MET A 78 3.70 4.95 -12.44
CA MET A 78 4.85 5.18 -11.57
C MET A 78 6.12 4.51 -12.11
N ASP A 79 7.28 4.95 -11.61
CA ASP A 79 8.56 4.32 -11.91
C ASP A 79 8.63 2.89 -11.33
N GLU A 80 9.26 1.97 -12.05
CA GLU A 80 9.46 0.59 -11.56
C GLU A 80 10.22 0.56 -10.23
N ASN A 81 11.18 1.47 -10.03
CA ASN A 81 11.99 1.59 -8.83
C ASN A 81 11.45 2.64 -7.84
N GLN A 82 10.18 3.05 -7.98
CA GLN A 82 9.57 4.04 -7.09
C GLN A 82 9.77 3.67 -5.62
N SER A 83 10.43 4.57 -4.87
CA SER A 83 10.67 4.38 -3.44
C SER A 83 9.37 4.38 -2.67
N ALA A 84 9.17 3.35 -1.85
CA ALA A 84 8.03 3.23 -0.95
C ALA A 84 8.24 3.97 0.39
N VAL A 85 9.33 4.71 0.60
CA VAL A 85 9.65 5.30 1.91
C VAL A 85 9.11 6.73 2.05
N SER A 86 9.15 7.54 0.99
CA SER A 86 8.49 8.85 0.94
C SER A 86 8.23 9.27 -0.50
N LEU A 87 7.27 10.19 -0.68
CA LEU A 87 7.04 10.92 -1.93
C LEU A 87 7.84 12.23 -2.01
N THR A 88 8.74 12.52 -1.07
CA THR A 88 9.58 13.71 -1.17
C THR A 88 10.59 13.47 -2.28
N ALA A 89 10.20 13.85 -3.49
CA ALA A 89 11.11 14.16 -4.56
C ALA A 89 11.95 15.36 -4.09
N ASP A 90 13.23 15.10 -3.86
CA ASP A 90 14.26 16.09 -4.16
C ASP A 90 14.79 15.78 -5.57
#